data_AF-A0A8T0DUV1-F1
#
_entry.id   AF-A0A8T0DUV1-F1
#
_cell.length_a   1.000
_cell.length_b   1.000
_cell.length_c   1.000
_cell.angle_alpha   90.00
_cell.angle_beta   90.00
_cell.angle_gamma   90.00
#
_symmetry.space_group_name_H-M   'P 1'
#
loop_
_entity.id
_entity.type
_entity.pdbx_description
1 polymer ?
#
loop_
_entity_poly.entity_id
_entity_poly.type
_entity_poly.pdbx_seq_one_letter_code
_entity_poly.pdbx_strand_id
1 'polypeptide(L)'
;MVRETTPYYWEFLGRKYWPSLGPGYNAGLILFHLKRIRSINWESVWSDSLQYLSSKLVELPTAEQDVLNRIAHVHGHTLHDLPCTWNVQLGAFSDVTLCPVTWSLTSKAANTVKSTNTKELKLIHFNAHLKPEDVQPKRFRWLKPNIDSRAVMKFDLVRKYFIVYNAFRELPQSCWS
;
A
#
# COMPACT_ATOMS: atom_id res chain seq x y z
N MET A 1 -4.24 9.97 2.28
CA MET A 1 -3.61 8.63 2.45
C MET A 1 -4.56 7.58 1.88
N VAL A 2 -4.15 6.31 1.76
CA VAL A 2 -5.02 5.24 1.25
C VAL A 2 -5.45 4.33 2.40
N ARG A 3 -6.77 4.12 2.54
CA ARG A 3 -7.40 3.37 3.64
C ARG A 3 -7.58 1.89 3.28
N GLU A 4 -6.53 1.12 3.43
CA GLU A 4 -6.48 -0.27 2.93
C GLU A 4 -5.75 -1.22 3.90
N THR A 5 -5.41 -0.75 5.11
CA THR A 5 -4.81 -1.62 6.12
C THR A 5 -5.93 -2.40 6.80
N THR A 6 -5.84 -3.74 6.74
CA THR A 6 -6.77 -4.63 7.46
C THR A 6 -6.89 -4.23 8.94
N PRO A 7 -8.11 -4.23 9.52
CA PRO A 7 -8.29 -3.98 10.95
C PRO A 7 -7.58 -5.05 11.82
N TYR A 8 -7.23 -6.19 11.23
CA TYR A 8 -6.66 -7.36 11.90
C TYR A 8 -5.13 -7.35 12.00
N TYR A 9 -4.43 -6.35 11.44
CA TYR A 9 -2.95 -6.30 11.47
C TYR A 9 -2.39 -6.47 12.90
N TRP A 10 -3.11 -5.94 13.89
CA TRP A 10 -2.75 -6.01 15.31
C TRP A 10 -3.30 -7.23 16.05
N GLU A 11 -4.40 -7.83 15.57
CA GLU A 11 -4.95 -9.05 16.17
C GLU A 11 -3.94 -10.21 16.09
N PHE A 12 -3.16 -10.30 15.01
CA PHE A 12 -2.09 -11.28 14.84
C PHE A 12 -0.86 -11.03 15.74
N LEU A 13 -0.74 -9.86 16.35
CA LEU A 13 0.26 -9.53 17.39
C LEU A 13 -0.29 -9.70 18.81
N GLY A 14 -1.47 -10.32 18.97
CA GLY A 14 -2.11 -10.57 20.27
C GLY A 14 -2.78 -9.33 20.89
N ARG A 15 -2.97 -8.24 20.13
CA ARG A 15 -3.66 -7.03 20.60
C ARG A 15 -5.01 -6.86 19.90
N LYS A 16 -6.09 -6.75 20.70
CA LYS A 16 -7.47 -6.91 20.20
C LYS A 16 -7.90 -5.81 19.21
N TYR A 17 -7.59 -4.53 19.44
CA TYR A 17 -7.83 -3.44 18.46
C TYR A 17 -6.94 -2.22 18.80
N TRP A 18 -6.27 -1.64 17.81
CA TRP A 18 -5.74 -0.27 17.85
C TRP A 18 -6.81 0.68 17.28
N PRO A 19 -6.93 1.97 17.65
CA PRO A 19 -8.16 2.74 17.42
C PRO A 19 -8.28 3.27 15.98
N SER A 20 -8.11 2.43 14.97
CA SER A 20 -8.74 2.67 13.68
C SER A 20 -10.19 2.19 13.82
N LEU A 21 -11.13 3.14 13.86
CA LEU A 21 -12.56 2.87 13.71
C LEU A 21 -12.82 2.41 12.25
N GLY A 22 -12.33 1.23 11.89
CA GLY A 22 -12.33 0.69 10.51
C GLY A 22 -10.93 0.33 9.99
N PRO A 23 -10.78 0.15 8.65
CA PRO A 23 -9.48 -0.11 8.05
C PRO A 23 -8.54 1.09 8.27
N GLY A 24 -7.29 0.83 8.66
CA GLY A 24 -6.28 1.87 8.87
C GLY A 24 -5.72 2.41 7.56
N TYR A 25 -4.92 3.47 7.66
CA TYR A 25 -4.14 4.01 6.55
C TYR A 25 -2.77 3.33 6.44
N ASN A 26 -2.33 3.16 5.20
CA ASN A 26 -0.97 2.74 4.91
C ASN A 26 -0.08 3.95 4.61
N ALA A 27 1.11 4.01 5.24
CA ALA A 27 2.04 5.12 5.09
C ALA A 27 2.90 5.05 3.82
N GLY A 28 2.77 4.00 2.99
CA GLY A 28 3.51 3.84 1.74
C GLY A 28 3.21 4.88 0.66
N LEU A 29 2.07 5.58 0.76
CA LEU A 29 1.79 6.77 -0.04
C LEU A 29 1.05 7.83 0.79
N ILE A 30 1.69 8.99 0.91
CA ILE A 30 1.13 10.16 1.59
C ILE A 30 1.32 11.37 0.69
N LEU A 31 0.25 12.15 0.49
CA LEU A 31 0.33 13.47 -0.12
C LEU A 31 0.19 14.52 0.98
N PHE A 32 1.29 15.22 1.26
CA PHE A 32 1.31 16.28 2.26
C PHE A 32 0.96 17.62 1.62
N HIS A 33 -0.14 18.23 2.07
CA HIS A 33 -0.44 19.62 1.73
C HIS A 33 0.38 20.54 2.64
N LEU A 34 1.63 20.82 2.26
CA LEU A 34 2.60 21.51 3.13
C LEU A 34 2.10 22.85 3.69
N LYS A 35 1.39 23.66 2.89
CA LYS A 35 0.78 24.92 3.38
C LYS A 35 -0.23 24.70 4.51
N ARG A 36 -1.09 23.67 4.42
CA ARG A 36 -2.07 23.34 5.47
C ARG A 36 -1.41 22.76 6.72
N ILE A 37 -0.37 21.95 6.51
CA ILE A 37 0.38 21.36 7.62
C ILE A 37 1.16 22.43 8.39
N ARG A 38 1.73 23.43 7.71
CA ARG A 38 2.38 24.57 8.36
C ARG A 38 1.38 25.52 9.04
N SER A 39 0.13 25.57 8.58
CA SER A 39 -0.91 26.40 9.22
C SER A 39 -1.52 25.77 10.46
N ILE A 40 -1.24 24.49 10.71
CA ILE A 40 -1.52 23.84 11.99
C ILE A 40 -0.21 23.72 12.76
N ASN A 41 -0.27 23.65 14.09
CA ASN A 41 0.90 23.36 14.91
C ASN A 41 1.27 21.87 14.76
N TRP A 42 1.74 21.48 13.58
CA TRP A 42 1.98 20.07 13.20
C TRP A 42 2.93 19.36 14.16
N GLU A 43 3.95 20.06 14.64
CA GLU A 43 4.88 19.54 15.62
C GLU A 43 4.17 19.13 16.92
N SER A 44 3.28 19.99 17.44
CA SER A 44 2.45 19.65 18.60
C SER A 44 1.52 18.48 18.29
N VAL A 45 0.81 18.51 17.16
CA VAL A 45 -0.12 17.43 16.76
C VAL A 45 0.59 16.07 16.68
N TRP A 46 1.80 16.06 16.12
CA TRP A 46 2.64 14.87 16.05
C TRP A 46 3.11 14.42 17.43
N SER A 47 3.67 15.34 18.22
CA SER A 47 4.20 15.07 19.57
C SER A 47 3.11 14.55 20.49
N ASP A 48 1.94 15.18 20.51
CA ASP A 48 0.79 14.79 21.35
C ASP A 48 0.29 13.39 20.97
N SER A 49 0.24 13.11 19.66
CA SER A 49 -0.12 11.78 19.17
C SER A 49 0.91 10.73 19.60
N LEU A 50 2.21 11.00 19.39
CA LEU A 50 3.29 10.10 19.76
C LEU A 50 3.31 9.82 21.27
N GLN A 51 3.27 10.86 22.11
CA GLN A 51 3.25 10.71 23.56
C GLN A 51 2.06 9.89 24.04
N TYR A 52 0.88 10.11 23.45
CA TYR A 52 -0.28 9.28 23.74
C TYR A 52 -0.01 7.80 23.41
N LEU A 53 0.53 7.49 22.22
CA LEU A 53 0.80 6.10 21.84
C LEU A 53 1.85 5.47 22.76
N SER A 54 2.93 6.18 23.06
CA SER A 54 3.98 5.73 23.98
C SER A 54 3.47 5.49 25.41
N SER A 55 2.41 6.18 25.85
CA SER A 55 1.78 5.90 27.15
C SER A 55 0.94 4.62 27.17
N LYS A 56 0.56 4.09 26.00
CA LYS A 56 -0.36 2.95 25.85
C LYS A 56 0.33 1.69 25.29
N LEU A 57 1.39 1.87 24.53
CA LEU A 57 2.12 0.81 23.85
C LEU A 57 3.56 0.77 24.31
N VAL A 58 4.09 -0.45 24.42
CA VAL A 58 5.52 -0.69 24.67
C VAL A 58 6.35 -0.35 23.43
N GLU A 59 5.78 -0.56 22.24
CA GLU A 59 6.43 -0.36 20.95
C GLU A 59 5.40 0.09 19.90
N LEU A 60 5.89 0.64 18.79
CA LEU A 60 5.12 1.01 17.60
C LEU A 60 5.48 0.09 16.42
N PRO A 61 4.85 -1.09 16.28
CA PRO A 61 5.16 -2.04 15.19
C PRO A 61 5.05 -1.53 13.76
N THR A 62 4.35 -0.42 13.49
CA THR A 62 4.41 0.24 12.17
C THR A 62 4.98 1.66 12.22
N ALA A 63 5.68 1.98 13.32
CA ALA A 63 6.42 3.21 13.54
C ALA A 63 5.59 4.47 13.23
N GLU A 64 5.98 5.25 12.22
CA GLU A 64 5.30 6.48 11.81
C GLU A 64 3.86 6.26 11.37
N GLN A 65 3.53 5.08 10.82
CA GLN A 65 2.18 4.77 10.38
C GLN A 65 1.20 4.71 11.56
N ASP A 66 1.66 4.30 12.76
CA ASP A 66 0.83 4.28 13.96
C ASP A 66 0.49 5.70 14.42
N VAL A 67 1.48 6.59 14.41
CA VAL A 67 1.31 8.02 14.75
C VAL A 67 0.37 8.68 13.74
N LEU A 68 0.56 8.45 12.44
CA LEU A 68 -0.30 8.99 11.39
C LEU A 68 -1.74 8.50 11.49
N ASN A 69 -1.96 7.23 11.81
CA ASN A 69 -3.30 6.69 12.05
C ASN A 69 -3.97 7.32 13.27
N ARG A 70 -3.20 7.60 14.33
CA ARG A 70 -3.70 8.37 15.49
C ARG A 70 -4.09 9.79 15.11
N ILE A 71 -3.23 10.49 14.36
CA ILE A 71 -3.54 11.85 13.88
C ILE A 71 -4.78 11.82 13.01
N ALA A 72 -4.90 10.85 12.10
CA ALA A 72 -6.09 10.64 11.27
C ALA A 72 -7.37 10.43 12.10
N HIS A 73 -7.26 9.72 13.23
CA HIS A 73 -8.38 9.50 14.14
C HIS A 73 -8.81 10.77 14.88
N VAL A 74 -7.85 11.53 15.42
CA VAL A 74 -8.13 12.74 16.23
C VAL A 74 -8.44 13.97 15.38
N HIS A 75 -7.73 14.12 14.26
CA HIS A 75 -7.80 15.27 13.35
C HIS A 75 -8.37 14.88 11.99
N GLY A 76 -9.39 14.01 11.94
CA GLY A 76 -9.95 13.47 10.70
C GLY A 76 -10.37 14.51 9.65
N HIS A 77 -10.73 15.73 10.07
CA HIS A 77 -11.06 16.84 9.16
C HIS A 77 -9.87 17.34 8.33
N THR A 78 -8.63 17.05 8.76
CA THR A 78 -7.40 17.39 8.02
C THR A 78 -7.03 16.34 6.98
N LEU A 79 -7.72 15.19 6.99
CA LEU A 79 -7.38 14.05 6.19
C LEU A 79 -8.20 14.01 4.89
N HIS A 80 -7.52 13.60 3.83
CA HIS A 80 -8.16 13.31 2.55
C HIS A 80 -7.80 11.90 2.08
N ASP A 81 -8.83 11.14 1.73
CA ASP A 81 -8.72 9.77 1.25
C ASP A 81 -8.34 9.77 -0.23
N LEU A 82 -7.22 9.12 -0.54
CA LEU A 82 -6.81 8.88 -1.91
C LEU A 82 -7.55 7.64 -2.44
N PRO A 83 -7.91 7.61 -3.73
CA PRO A 83 -8.44 6.39 -4.34
C PRO A 83 -7.48 5.21 -4.13
N CYS A 84 -8.03 4.05 -3.75
CA CYS A 84 -7.26 2.86 -3.40
C CYS A 84 -6.25 2.41 -4.48
N THR A 85 -6.55 2.70 -5.75
CA THR A 85 -5.69 2.41 -6.92
C THR A 85 -4.29 3.04 -6.83
N TRP A 86 -4.12 4.04 -5.96
CA TRP A 86 -2.86 4.73 -5.73
C TRP A 86 -1.98 4.10 -4.65
N ASN A 87 -2.42 3.04 -3.97
CA ASN A 87 -1.56 2.30 -3.04
C ASN A 87 -2.06 0.87 -2.87
N VAL A 88 -2.06 0.09 -3.96
CA VAL A 88 -2.47 -1.32 -3.94
C VAL A 88 -1.35 -2.16 -3.31
N GLN A 89 -1.59 -2.65 -2.11
CA GLN A 89 -0.60 -3.33 -1.28
C GLN A 89 -0.50 -4.83 -1.59
N LEU A 90 0.72 -5.37 -1.60
CA LEU A 90 0.99 -6.80 -1.87
C LEU A 90 1.52 -7.61 -0.67
N GLY A 91 1.86 -6.96 0.44
CA GLY A 91 2.39 -7.59 1.65
C GLY A 91 1.38 -8.50 2.34
N ALA A 92 1.85 -9.42 3.20
CA ALA A 92 1.03 -10.51 3.78
C ALA A 92 -0.33 -10.06 4.33
N PHE A 93 -0.38 -8.89 4.96
CA PHE A 93 -1.57 -8.36 5.63
C PHE A 93 -2.45 -7.44 4.76
N SER A 94 -2.19 -7.31 3.45
CA SER A 94 -3.11 -6.58 2.57
C SER A 94 -4.31 -7.42 2.17
N ASP A 95 -5.50 -6.82 2.26
CA ASP A 95 -6.75 -7.39 1.74
C ASP A 95 -7.03 -6.83 0.34
N VAL A 96 -6.75 -7.64 -0.69
CA VAL A 96 -6.96 -7.23 -2.09
C VAL A 96 -8.43 -7.08 -2.47
N THR A 97 -9.36 -7.54 -1.63
CA THR A 97 -10.80 -7.36 -1.88
C THR A 97 -11.27 -5.93 -1.59
N LEU A 98 -10.53 -5.18 -0.77
CA LEU A 98 -10.80 -3.77 -0.49
C LEU A 98 -10.56 -2.88 -1.72
N CYS A 99 -9.60 -3.24 -2.58
CA CYS A 99 -9.29 -2.55 -3.82
C CYS A 99 -9.19 -3.50 -5.01
N PRO A 100 -10.33 -3.92 -5.60
CA PRO A 100 -10.34 -4.73 -6.81
C PRO A 100 -9.82 -3.90 -7.99
N VAL A 101 -8.62 -4.24 -8.44
CA VAL A 101 -7.94 -3.55 -9.56
C VAL A 101 -7.58 -4.48 -10.68
N THR A 102 -7.41 -3.90 -11.85
CA THR A 102 -6.77 -4.50 -13.02
C THR A 102 -5.45 -3.83 -13.30
N TRP A 103 -4.51 -4.60 -13.84
CA TRP A 103 -3.19 -4.10 -14.24
C TRP A 103 -2.92 -4.48 -15.69
N SER A 104 -3.08 -3.47 -16.54
CA SER A 104 -3.00 -3.58 -17.99
C SER A 104 -1.61 -3.16 -18.47
N LEU A 105 -0.72 -4.13 -18.67
CA LEU A 105 0.65 -3.87 -19.17
C LEU A 105 0.72 -3.57 -20.67
N THR A 106 -0.40 -3.73 -21.39
CA THR A 106 -0.47 -3.49 -22.84
C THR A 106 -1.79 -2.82 -23.20
N SER A 107 -1.79 -2.05 -24.29
CA SER A 107 -2.99 -1.42 -24.85
C SER A 107 -4.08 -2.44 -25.20
N LYS A 108 -3.69 -3.65 -25.63
CA LYS A 108 -4.62 -4.76 -25.89
C LYS A 108 -5.30 -5.23 -24.60
N ALA A 109 -4.53 -5.43 -23.54
CA ALA A 109 -5.08 -5.81 -22.22
C ALA A 109 -6.00 -4.71 -21.65
N ALA A 110 -5.62 -3.44 -21.81
CA ALA A 110 -6.44 -2.31 -21.35
C ALA A 110 -7.81 -2.27 -22.03
N ASN A 111 -7.90 -2.62 -23.32
CA ASN A 111 -9.17 -2.66 -24.04
C ASN A 111 -10.08 -3.82 -23.62
N THR A 112 -9.51 -4.98 -23.24
CA THR A 112 -10.26 -6.12 -22.69
C THR A 112 -10.79 -5.83 -21.29
N VAL A 113 -10.04 -5.08 -20.47
CA VAL A 113 -10.39 -4.76 -19.08
C VAL A 113 -11.56 -3.78 -18.96
N LYS A 114 -11.77 -2.90 -19.95
CA LYS A 114 -12.87 -1.91 -19.98
C LYS A 114 -14.27 -2.51 -19.85
N SER A 115 -14.44 -3.82 -20.06
CA SER A 115 -15.72 -4.53 -19.89
C SER A 115 -15.98 -5.01 -18.45
N THR A 116 -15.10 -4.70 -17.49
CA THR A 116 -15.21 -5.12 -16.08
C THR A 116 -15.38 -3.91 -15.17
N ASN A 117 -16.11 -4.04 -14.05
CA ASN A 117 -16.25 -3.01 -13.00
C ASN A 117 -14.96 -2.80 -12.16
N THR A 118 -13.79 -3.10 -12.72
CA THR A 118 -12.51 -2.99 -12.01
C THR A 118 -11.86 -1.63 -12.29
N LYS A 119 -11.09 -1.11 -11.32
CA LYS A 119 -10.34 0.13 -11.50
C LYS A 119 -8.93 -0.18 -12.01
N GLU A 120 -8.41 0.61 -12.95
CA GLU A 120 -7.01 0.46 -13.37
C GLU A 120 -6.06 0.84 -12.23
N LEU A 121 -5.10 -0.04 -11.98
CA LEU A 121 -4.01 0.15 -11.04
C LEU A 121 -3.17 1.37 -11.44
N LYS A 122 -2.89 2.26 -10.48
CA LYS A 122 -2.01 3.42 -10.70
C LYS A 122 -0.66 3.27 -10.00
N LEU A 123 -0.67 2.73 -8.78
CA LEU A 123 0.53 2.46 -8.01
C LEU A 123 0.34 1.17 -7.22
N ILE A 124 1.30 0.27 -7.40
CA ILE A 124 1.40 -0.99 -6.67
C ILE A 124 2.54 -0.89 -5.66
N HIS A 125 2.27 -1.30 -4.43
CA HIS A 125 3.19 -1.17 -3.32
C HIS A 125 3.54 -2.55 -2.77
N PHE A 126 4.79 -2.95 -2.94
CA PHE A 126 5.32 -4.20 -2.38
C PHE A 126 5.74 -4.02 -0.92
N ASN A 127 4.74 -3.92 -0.04
CA ASN A 127 4.90 -3.72 1.40
C ASN A 127 5.19 -5.03 2.18
N ALA A 128 5.98 -5.93 1.59
CA ALA A 128 6.51 -7.10 2.30
C ALA A 128 7.87 -6.79 2.93
N HIS A 129 8.22 -7.50 4.01
CA HIS A 129 9.55 -7.41 4.64
C HIS A 129 10.64 -7.95 3.73
N LEU A 130 10.42 -9.13 3.14
CA LEU A 130 11.31 -9.71 2.14
C LEU A 130 11.10 -8.97 0.82
N LYS A 131 12.13 -8.30 0.33
CA LYS A 131 12.07 -7.55 -0.91
C LYS A 131 12.44 -8.44 -2.11
N PRO A 132 12.03 -8.06 -3.34
CA PRO A 132 12.41 -8.80 -4.54
C PRO A 132 13.92 -9.03 -4.68
N GLU A 133 14.73 -8.10 -4.19
CA GLU A 133 16.19 -8.16 -4.15
C GLU A 133 16.71 -9.29 -3.25
N ASP A 134 16.03 -9.54 -2.13
CA ASP A 134 16.41 -10.57 -1.14
C ASP A 134 16.07 -11.97 -1.66
N VAL A 135 15.08 -12.05 -2.55
CA VAL A 135 14.66 -13.28 -3.20
C VAL A 135 15.41 -13.38 -4.54
N GLN A 136 16.69 -13.81 -4.50
CA GLN A 136 17.44 -14.10 -5.72
C GLN A 136 16.63 -15.02 -6.64
N PRO A 137 16.10 -14.55 -7.78
CA PRO A 137 15.38 -15.44 -8.67
C PRO A 137 16.44 -16.20 -9.44
N LYS A 138 16.93 -17.32 -8.89
CA LYS A 138 17.55 -18.36 -9.71
C LYS A 138 16.47 -18.86 -10.67
N ARG A 139 16.34 -18.20 -11.82
CA ARG A 139 15.54 -18.62 -12.98
C ARG A 139 14.15 -19.16 -12.62
N PHE A 140 13.37 -18.44 -11.82
CA PHE A 140 11.94 -18.75 -11.74
C PHE A 140 11.31 -18.38 -13.08
N ARG A 141 11.11 -19.41 -13.92
CA ARG A 141 10.40 -19.30 -15.19
C ARG A 141 8.92 -19.20 -14.87
N TRP A 142 8.48 -18.02 -14.43
CA TRP A 142 7.06 -17.76 -14.22
C TRP A 142 6.35 -18.01 -15.56
N LEU A 143 5.40 -18.98 -15.60
CA LEU A 143 4.50 -19.11 -16.76
C LEU A 143 3.86 -17.74 -17.06
N LYS A 144 3.50 -17.45 -18.31
CA LYS A 144 2.81 -16.18 -18.59
C LYS A 144 1.47 -16.19 -17.84
N PRO A 145 1.11 -15.15 -17.06
CA PRO A 145 -0.19 -15.10 -16.39
C PRO A 145 -1.30 -15.23 -17.44
N ASN A 146 -2.32 -16.03 -17.14
CA ASN A 146 -3.49 -16.13 -17.99
C ASN A 146 -4.22 -14.80 -17.96
N ILE A 147 -4.42 -14.19 -19.13
CA ILE A 147 -4.99 -12.84 -19.26
C ILE A 147 -6.50 -12.85 -19.00
N ASP A 148 -7.12 -14.03 -18.97
CA ASP A 148 -8.57 -14.21 -19.03
C ASP A 148 -9.26 -14.55 -17.69
N SER A 149 -8.53 -14.60 -16.58
CA SER A 149 -9.11 -14.90 -15.26
C SER A 149 -9.61 -13.65 -14.54
N ARG A 150 -10.94 -13.59 -14.43
CA ARG A 150 -11.75 -12.63 -13.65
C ARG A 150 -11.22 -12.48 -12.22
N ALA A 151 -11.19 -11.23 -11.74
CA ALA A 151 -10.73 -10.78 -10.42
C ALA A 151 -9.26 -11.17 -10.12
N VAL A 152 -8.38 -10.18 -10.08
CA VAL A 152 -6.95 -10.43 -9.90
C VAL A 152 -6.70 -10.96 -8.48
N MET A 153 -6.38 -12.25 -8.37
CA MET A 153 -5.91 -12.81 -7.11
C MET A 153 -4.62 -12.09 -6.72
N LYS A 154 -4.39 -11.86 -5.42
CA LYS A 154 -3.15 -11.24 -4.90
C LYS A 154 -1.88 -11.85 -5.51
N PHE A 155 -1.91 -13.17 -5.73
CA PHE A 155 -0.85 -13.93 -6.38
C PHE A 155 -0.54 -13.45 -7.81
N ASP A 156 -1.56 -13.12 -8.62
CA ASP A 156 -1.36 -12.62 -9.98
C ASP A 156 -0.77 -11.22 -9.99
N LEU A 157 -1.18 -10.34 -9.06
CA LEU A 157 -0.57 -9.03 -8.88
C LEU A 157 0.91 -9.16 -8.50
N VAL A 158 1.24 -10.02 -7.53
CA VAL A 158 2.62 -10.31 -7.12
C VAL A 158 3.43 -10.83 -8.30
N ARG A 159 2.91 -11.79 -9.05
CA ARG A 159 3.60 -12.35 -10.23
C ARG A 159 3.88 -11.28 -11.28
N LYS A 160 2.88 -10.46 -11.63
CA LYS A 160 3.06 -9.34 -12.56
C LYS A 160 4.11 -8.35 -12.03
N TYR A 161 4.11 -8.08 -10.73
CA TYR A 161 5.07 -7.20 -10.08
C TYR A 161 6.50 -7.69 -10.30
N PHE A 162 6.78 -8.97 -10.03
CA PHE A 162 8.11 -9.55 -10.24
C PHE A 162 8.55 -9.54 -11.71
N ILE A 163 7.64 -9.79 -12.66
CA ILE A 163 7.94 -9.72 -14.10
C ILE A 163 8.40 -8.31 -14.48
N VAL A 164 7.63 -7.29 -14.08
CA VAL A 164 7.92 -5.89 -14.40
C VAL A 164 9.18 -5.41 -13.68
N TYR A 165 9.32 -5.73 -12.39
CA TYR A 165 10.50 -5.39 -11.59
C TYR A 165 11.79 -5.93 -12.21
N ASN A 166 11.82 -7.22 -12.59
CA ASN A 166 13.01 -7.82 -13.20
C ASN A 166 13.32 -7.21 -14.58
N ALA A 167 12.28 -6.93 -15.39
CA ALA A 167 12.47 -6.25 -16.66
C ALA A 167 13.12 -4.86 -16.49
N PHE A 168 12.72 -4.08 -15.47
CA PHE A 168 13.37 -2.80 -15.15
C PHE A 168 14.81 -2.96 -14.66
N ARG A 169 15.10 -4.01 -13.88
CA ARG A 169 16.47 -4.30 -13.39
C ARG A 169 17.44 -4.68 -14.51
N GLU A 170 16.93 -5.26 -15.59
CA GLU A 170 17.71 -5.64 -16.77
C GLU A 170 17.94 -4.46 -17.74
N LEU A 171 17.27 -3.31 -17.56
CA LEU A 171 17.48 -2.16 -18.44
C LEU A 171 18.89 -1.57 -18.24
N PRO A 172 19.61 -1.27 -19.34
CA PRO A 172 20.89 -0.57 -19.26
C PRO A 172 20.72 0.77 -18.54
N GLN A 173 21.56 1.02 -17.53
CA GLN A 173 21.53 2.30 -16.80
C GLN A 173 21.97 3.48 -17.67
N SER A 174 22.69 3.21 -18.77
CA SER A 174 23.08 4.20 -19.77
C SER A 174 21.91 4.86 -20.50
N CYS A 175 20.69 4.33 -20.37
CA CYS A 175 19.48 4.98 -20.91
C CYS A 175 18.99 6.17 -20.07
N TRP A 176 19.56 6.42 -18.89
CA TRP A 176 19.08 7.41 -17.91
C TRP A 176 20.12 8.49 -17.58
N SER A 177 21.24 8.53 -18.30
CA SER A 177 22.33 9.50 -18.19
C SER A 177 22.31 10.51 -19.31
#